data_AF-A0A1M6UW10-F1
#
_entry.id   AF-A0A1M6UW10-F1
#
_cell.length_a   1.000
_cell.length_b   1.000
_cell.length_c   1.000
_cell.angle_alpha   90.00
_cell.angle_beta   90.00
_cell.angle_gamma   90.00
#
_symmetry.space_group_name_H-M   'P 1'
#
loop_
_entity.id
_entity.type
_entity.pdbx_description
1 polymer ?
#
loop_
_entity_poly.entity_id
_entity_poly.type
_entity_poly.pdbx_seq_one_letter_code
_entity_poly.pdbx_strand_id
1 'polypeptide(L)'
;MCRVLCRIHARKRGTAYIHYSTALLQQGIDARLQAEIGLAGNFADVLKAMSKSYAGNSTSMYAASQHGYLLCMDLVKEEGNISIFPSAAIKADFLKNYDPRERSWYKQGKAAGKPVFSSIFRGQSEYDLCGTLL
;
A
#
# COMPACT_ATOMS: atom_id res chain seq x y z
N MET A 1 -4.68 11.87 -16.78
CA MET A 1 -3.41 11.19 -17.13
C MET A 1 -2.82 10.64 -15.83
N CYS A 2 -3.01 9.35 -15.54
CA CYS A 2 -2.68 8.74 -14.25
C CYS A 2 -1.17 8.44 -14.18
N ARG A 3 -0.42 9.18 -13.33
CA ARG A 3 1.04 9.01 -13.12
C ARG A 3 1.35 8.12 -11.90
N VAL A 4 0.67 6.98 -11.76
CA VAL A 4 0.98 6.04 -10.68
C VAL A 4 2.15 5.17 -11.12
N LEU A 5 3.35 5.53 -10.67
CA LEU A 5 4.61 4.88 -11.02
C LEU A 5 4.73 3.51 -10.34
N CYS A 6 4.92 2.48 -11.17
CA CYS A 6 5.10 1.07 -10.83
C CYS A 6 6.48 0.73 -10.19
N ARG A 7 7.22 1.69 -9.62
CA ARG A 7 8.60 1.45 -9.15
C ARG A 7 8.84 1.88 -7.70
N ILE A 8 9.13 0.90 -6.85
CA ILE A 8 9.45 1.04 -5.42
C ILE A 8 10.95 1.34 -5.23
N HIS A 9 11.52 2.32 -5.93
CA HIS A 9 12.90 2.78 -5.69
C HIS A 9 12.87 4.23 -5.22
N ALA A 10 13.55 4.53 -4.11
CA ALA A 10 13.73 5.85 -3.51
C ALA A 10 12.55 6.82 -3.77
N ARG A 11 11.43 6.60 -3.08
CA ARG A 11 10.22 7.40 -3.31
C ARG A 11 10.30 8.70 -2.54
N LYS A 12 9.87 9.79 -3.19
CA LYS A 12 9.53 11.02 -2.47
C LYS A 12 8.37 10.71 -1.53
N ARG A 13 8.50 11.14 -0.26
CA ARG A 13 7.43 11.11 0.74
C ARG A 13 6.09 11.54 0.14
N GLY A 14 5.01 10.82 0.47
CA GLY A 14 3.66 11.17 0.04
C GLY A 14 3.39 10.90 -1.45
N THR A 15 4.24 10.14 -2.13
CA THR A 15 3.98 9.69 -3.51
C THR A 15 3.22 8.38 -3.50
N ALA A 16 2.04 8.37 -4.12
CA ALA A 16 1.25 7.16 -4.28
C ALA A 16 1.90 6.18 -5.29
N TYR A 17 1.73 4.89 -5.07
CA TYR A 17 2.23 3.82 -5.93
C TYR A 17 1.29 2.60 -5.89
N ILE A 18 1.49 1.68 -6.83
CA ILE A 18 0.84 0.36 -6.82
C ILE A 18 1.91 -0.70 -6.56
N HIS A 19 1.63 -1.60 -5.64
CA HIS A 19 2.31 -2.87 -5.46
C HIS A 19 1.45 -3.99 -6.05
N TYR A 20 2.08 -4.92 -6.78
CA TYR A 20 1.43 -6.10 -7.32
C TYR A 20 1.95 -7.32 -6.58
N SER A 21 1.05 -8.16 -6.06
CA SER A 21 1.45 -9.45 -5.51
C SER A 21 2.09 -10.33 -6.59
N THR A 22 3.01 -11.19 -6.17
CA THR A 22 3.63 -12.16 -7.09
C THR A 22 2.59 -13.07 -7.74
N ALA A 23 1.55 -13.46 -7.01
CA ALA A 23 0.45 -14.26 -7.55
C ALA A 23 -0.29 -13.53 -8.69
N LEU A 24 -0.56 -12.22 -8.55
CA LEU A 24 -1.17 -11.43 -9.62
C LEU A 24 -0.23 -11.32 -10.83
N LEU A 25 1.07 -11.07 -10.60
CA LEU A 25 2.04 -10.98 -11.69
C LEU A 25 2.17 -12.31 -12.47
N GLN A 26 2.07 -13.45 -11.77
CA GLN A 26 2.06 -14.77 -12.40
C GLN A 26 0.78 -15.06 -13.19
N GLN A 27 -0.37 -14.62 -12.69
CA GLN A 27 -1.65 -14.72 -13.40
C GLN A 27 -1.67 -13.85 -14.67
N GLY A 28 -0.96 -12.72 -14.65
CA GLY A 28 -0.97 -11.73 -15.71
C GLY A 28 -2.08 -10.69 -15.51
N ILE A 29 -1.87 -9.52 -16.12
CA ILE A 29 -2.81 -8.40 -16.07
C ILE A 29 -3.44 -8.25 -17.46
N ASP A 30 -4.70 -8.66 -17.58
CA ASP A 30 -5.45 -8.52 -18.83
C ASP A 30 -5.98 -7.07 -19.03
N ALA A 31 -6.59 -6.80 -20.18
CA ALA A 31 -7.09 -5.47 -20.53
C ALA A 31 -8.20 -4.98 -19.57
N ARG A 32 -9.03 -5.88 -19.04
CA ARG A 32 -10.11 -5.53 -18.11
C ARG A 32 -9.54 -5.12 -16.76
N LEU A 33 -8.59 -5.91 -16.24
CA LEU A 33 -7.92 -5.60 -14.98
C LEU A 33 -7.04 -4.36 -15.10
N GLN A 34 -6.37 -4.16 -16.24
CA GLN A 34 -5.64 -2.92 -16.51
C GLN A 34 -6.55 -1.68 -16.46
N ALA A 35 -7.76 -1.78 -17.01
CA ALA A 35 -8.75 -0.70 -16.95
C ALA A 35 -9.22 -0.43 -15.51
N GLU A 36 -9.48 -1.50 -14.73
CA GLU A 36 -9.80 -1.37 -13.30
C GLU A 36 -8.67 -0.67 -12.53
N ILE A 37 -7.42 -1.12 -12.70
CA ILE A 37 -6.25 -0.51 -12.05
C ILE A 37 -6.14 0.97 -12.43
N GLY A 38 -6.42 1.32 -13.70
CA GLY A 38 -6.46 2.70 -14.17
C GLY A 38 -7.49 3.56 -13.45
N LEU A 39 -8.69 3.04 -13.24
CA LEU A 39 -9.74 3.71 -12.46
C LEU A 39 -9.38 3.80 -10.98
N ALA A 40 -8.88 2.72 -10.39
CA ALA A 40 -8.43 2.66 -9.00
C ALA A 40 -7.26 3.63 -8.74
N GLY A 41 -6.45 3.94 -9.76
CA GLY A 41 -5.40 4.95 -9.67
C GLY A 41 -5.89 6.34 -9.26
N ASN A 42 -7.16 6.68 -9.51
CA ASN A 42 -7.75 7.95 -9.05
C ASN A 42 -7.85 8.04 -7.52
N PHE A 43 -7.79 6.91 -6.81
CA PHE A 43 -7.75 6.88 -5.35
C PHE A 43 -6.47 7.55 -4.79
N ALA A 44 -5.42 7.70 -5.61
CA ALA A 44 -4.22 8.44 -5.23
C ALA A 44 -4.51 9.88 -4.81
N ASP A 45 -5.51 10.53 -5.43
CA ASP A 45 -5.90 11.90 -5.09
C ASP A 45 -6.59 11.97 -3.72
N VAL A 46 -7.37 10.93 -3.38
CA VAL A 46 -7.97 10.78 -2.05
C VAL A 46 -6.89 10.58 -1.00
N LEU A 47 -5.95 9.66 -1.24
CA LEU A 47 -4.81 9.41 -0.34
C LEU A 47 -3.98 10.67 -0.12
N LYS A 48 -3.77 11.47 -1.17
CA LYS A 48 -3.03 12.74 -1.08
C LYS A 48 -3.73 13.75 -0.17
N ALA A 49 -5.04 13.89 -0.26
CA ALA A 49 -5.80 14.77 0.62
C ALA A 49 -5.72 14.29 2.08
N MET A 50 -5.95 13.00 2.32
CA MET A 50 -5.86 12.38 3.65
C MET A 50 -4.47 12.55 4.27
N SER A 51 -3.41 12.44 3.46
CA SER A 51 -2.03 12.53 3.92
C SER A 51 -1.71 13.83 4.66
N LYS A 52 -2.42 14.92 4.32
CA LYS A 52 -2.22 16.23 4.95
C LYS A 52 -2.61 16.21 6.43
N SER A 53 -3.63 15.43 6.79
CA SER A 53 -4.07 15.27 8.19
C SER A 53 -3.06 14.49 9.05
N TYR A 54 -2.12 13.79 8.42
CA TYR A 54 -1.05 13.03 9.08
C TYR A 54 0.32 13.69 8.92
N ALA A 55 0.37 14.98 8.54
CA ALA A 55 1.62 15.73 8.46
C ALA A 55 2.42 15.64 9.77
N GLY A 56 3.73 15.43 9.66
CA GLY A 56 4.62 15.26 10.81
C GLY A 56 4.67 13.86 11.43
N ASN A 57 3.83 12.92 10.98
CA ASN A 57 3.84 11.52 11.45
C ASN A 57 4.41 10.57 10.39
N SER A 58 4.94 9.43 10.85
CA SER A 58 5.23 8.27 10.00
C SER A 58 3.99 7.38 9.95
N THR A 59 3.42 7.16 8.77
CA THR A 59 2.24 6.32 8.56
C THR A 59 2.14 5.90 7.11
N SER A 60 1.35 4.87 6.82
CA SER A 60 0.99 4.51 5.44
C SER A 60 -0.51 4.44 5.30
N MET A 61 -0.99 4.95 4.17
CA MET A 61 -2.39 4.87 3.78
C MET A 61 -2.46 4.01 2.54
N TYR A 62 -3.40 3.06 2.50
CA TYR A 62 -3.44 2.09 1.42
C TYR A 62 -4.84 1.54 1.17
N ALA A 63 -5.05 1.03 -0.05
CA ALA A 63 -6.26 0.37 -0.49
C ALA A 63 -5.89 -0.91 -1.24
N ALA A 64 -6.44 -2.04 -0.83
CA ALA A 64 -6.17 -3.34 -1.46
C ALA A 64 -7.34 -3.83 -2.30
N SER A 65 -7.02 -4.39 -3.46
CA SER A 65 -7.98 -5.04 -4.33
C SER A 65 -8.02 -6.56 -4.09
N GLN A 66 -9.19 -7.14 -4.32
CA GLN A 66 -9.37 -8.60 -4.40
C GLN A 66 -8.54 -9.25 -5.53
N HIS A 67 -8.11 -8.46 -6.51
CA HIS A 67 -7.24 -8.91 -7.60
C HIS A 67 -5.75 -8.97 -7.19
N GLY A 68 -5.40 -8.59 -5.95
CA GLY A 68 -4.04 -8.78 -5.43
C GLY A 68 -3.07 -7.64 -5.75
N TYR A 69 -3.57 -6.45 -6.07
CA TYR A 69 -2.78 -5.21 -6.07
C TYR A 69 -3.12 -4.34 -4.86
N LEU A 70 -2.16 -3.51 -4.46
CA LEU A 70 -2.24 -2.60 -3.32
C LEU A 70 -1.83 -1.19 -3.77
N LEU A 71 -2.76 -0.24 -3.68
CA LEU A 71 -2.47 1.18 -3.78
C LEU A 71 -1.94 1.65 -2.44
N CYS A 72 -0.82 2.37 -2.42
CA CYS A 72 -0.17 2.80 -1.19
C CYS A 72 0.36 4.22 -1.30
N MET A 73 0.35 4.92 -0.18
CA MET A 73 1.05 6.18 0.03
C MET A 73 1.73 6.14 1.41
N ASP A 74 3.05 6.23 1.38
CA ASP A 74 3.88 6.21 2.58
C ASP A 74 4.26 7.64 3.00
N LEU A 75 4.11 7.93 4.28
CA LEU A 75 4.62 9.11 4.96
C LEU A 75 5.72 8.68 5.92
N VAL A 76 6.91 9.25 5.74
CA VAL A 76 8.02 9.14 6.68
C VAL A 76 8.22 10.50 7.35
N LYS A 77 8.43 10.51 8.67
CA LYS A 77 8.62 11.74 9.43
C LYS A 77 9.87 12.50 8.99
N GLU A 78 10.94 11.78 8.70
CA GLU A 78 12.22 12.33 8.25
C GLU A 78 12.11 12.87 6.82
N GLU A 79 12.74 14.00 6.56
CA GLU A 79 12.79 14.61 5.24
C GLU A 79 13.84 13.92 4.35
N GLY A 80 13.52 13.75 3.06
CA GLY A 80 14.42 13.12 2.08
C GLY A 80 13.81 11.91 1.38
N ASN A 81 14.61 11.23 0.55
CA ASN A 81 14.22 10.00 -0.15
C ASN A 81 14.42 8.76 0.73
N ILE A 82 13.84 8.79 1.93
CA ILE A 82 14.02 7.76 2.95
C ILE A 82 13.02 6.64 2.69
N SER A 83 13.52 5.39 2.74
CA SER A 83 12.67 4.22 2.58
C SER A 83 11.86 3.98 3.85
N ILE A 84 10.58 3.63 3.70
CA ILE A 84 9.78 3.14 4.84
C ILE A 84 10.25 1.76 5.34
N PHE A 85 11.04 1.06 4.53
CA PHE A 85 11.60 -0.22 4.88
C PHE A 85 12.90 -0.02 5.68
N PRO A 86 13.03 -0.63 6.88
CA PRO A 86 14.23 -0.48 7.72
C PRO A 86 15.48 -1.14 7.14
N SER A 87 15.36 -2.02 6.14
CA SER A 87 16.53 -2.53 5.38
C SER A 87 16.19 -2.91 3.95
N ALA A 88 17.23 -3.10 3.13
CA ALA A 88 17.09 -3.60 1.77
C ALA A 88 16.56 -5.04 1.70
N ALA A 89 16.97 -5.92 2.62
CA ALA A 89 16.50 -7.32 2.66
C ALA A 89 14.99 -7.39 2.91
N ILE A 90 14.54 -6.51 3.78
CA ILE A 90 13.15 -6.35 4.20
C ILE A 90 12.28 -5.81 3.07
N LYS A 91 12.79 -4.81 2.37
CA LYS A 91 12.17 -4.30 1.15
C LYS A 91 12.07 -5.40 0.08
N ALA A 92 13.13 -6.18 -0.10
CA ALA A 92 13.15 -7.28 -1.06
C ALA A 92 12.12 -8.36 -0.70
N ASP A 93 12.00 -8.70 0.58
CA ASP A 93 10.98 -9.61 1.09
C ASP A 93 9.57 -9.09 0.81
N PHE A 94 9.28 -7.83 1.14
CA PHE A 94 7.99 -7.20 0.80
C PHE A 94 7.69 -7.29 -0.69
N LEU A 95 8.65 -6.91 -1.54
CA LEU A 95 8.46 -6.94 -3.00
C LEU A 95 8.19 -8.34 -3.54
N LYS A 96 8.73 -9.37 -2.90
CA LYS A 96 8.64 -10.76 -3.36
C LYS A 96 7.42 -11.49 -2.79
N ASN A 97 7.13 -11.30 -1.52
CA ASN A 97 6.23 -12.18 -0.77
C ASN A 97 4.94 -11.49 -0.31
N TYR A 98 4.86 -10.17 -0.41
CA TYR A 98 3.69 -9.45 0.09
C TYR A 98 2.48 -9.62 -0.84
N ASP A 99 1.41 -10.21 -0.30
CA ASP A 99 0.08 -10.24 -0.89
C ASP A 99 -0.91 -9.57 0.08
N PRO A 100 -1.59 -8.48 -0.34
CA PRO A 100 -2.55 -7.81 0.54
C PRO A 100 -3.72 -8.70 0.95
N ARG A 101 -4.09 -9.69 0.13
CA ARG A 101 -5.24 -10.57 0.38
C ARG A 101 -4.99 -11.52 1.55
N GLU A 102 -3.73 -11.80 1.83
CA GLU A 102 -3.33 -12.68 2.93
C GLU A 102 -3.27 -11.97 4.27
N ARG A 103 -3.25 -10.64 4.29
CA ARG A 103 -3.11 -9.86 5.52
C ARG A 103 -4.37 -9.91 6.37
N SER A 104 -4.17 -9.93 7.68
CA SER A 104 -5.24 -9.99 8.67
C SER A 104 -6.19 -8.79 8.56
N TRP A 105 -5.65 -7.59 8.35
CA TRP A 105 -6.45 -6.37 8.18
C TRP A 105 -7.39 -6.47 6.96
N TYR A 106 -6.93 -7.03 5.84
CA TYR A 106 -7.74 -7.19 4.64
C TYR A 106 -8.89 -8.17 4.88
N LYS A 107 -8.58 -9.33 5.47
CA LYS A 107 -9.56 -10.36 5.81
C LYS A 107 -10.61 -9.82 6.80
N GLN A 108 -10.18 -9.06 7.80
CA GLN A 108 -11.09 -8.42 8.78
C GLN A 108 -12.01 -7.39 8.12
N GLY A 109 -11.46 -6.48 7.31
CA GLY A 109 -12.27 -5.47 6.60
C GLY A 109 -13.30 -6.09 5.67
N LYS A 110 -12.89 -7.11 4.89
CA LYS A 110 -13.78 -7.84 3.99
C LYS A 110 -14.91 -8.55 4.73
N ALA A 111 -14.62 -9.16 5.89
CA ALA A 111 -15.62 -9.90 6.67
C ALA A 111 -16.60 -8.99 7.43
N ALA A 112 -16.15 -7.82 7.89
CA ALA A 112 -16.94 -6.98 8.76
C ALA A 112 -18.00 -6.12 8.04
N GLY A 113 -17.77 -5.75 6.78
CA GLY A 113 -18.66 -4.86 6.03
C GLY A 113 -18.83 -3.46 6.64
N LYS A 114 -17.91 -3.07 7.53
CA LYS A 114 -17.86 -1.79 8.25
C LYS A 114 -16.41 -1.46 8.60
N PRO A 115 -16.08 -0.20 8.95
CA PRO A 115 -14.75 0.15 9.44
C PRO A 115 -14.35 -0.73 10.63
N VAL A 116 -13.11 -1.23 10.58
CA VAL A 116 -12.51 -2.07 11.62
C VAL A 116 -11.15 -1.52 12.01
N PHE A 117 -10.84 -1.63 13.30
CA PHE A 117 -9.52 -1.36 13.83
C PHE A 117 -8.84 -2.69 14.09
N SER A 118 -7.72 -2.93 13.41
CA SER A 118 -6.84 -4.05 13.72
C SER A 118 -5.94 -3.70 14.90
N SER A 119 -5.41 -4.72 15.58
CA SER A 119 -4.46 -4.53 16.68
C SER A 119 -3.23 -3.74 16.22
N ILE A 120 -2.72 -2.87 17.10
CA ILE A 120 -1.49 -2.11 16.87
C ILE A 120 -0.31 -3.09 16.92
N PHE A 121 0.31 -3.36 15.78
CA PHE A 121 1.52 -4.18 15.74
C PHE A 121 2.76 -3.31 15.99
N ARG A 122 3.44 -3.55 17.12
CA ARG A 122 4.74 -2.93 17.41
C ARG A 122 5.80 -3.66 16.59
N GLY A 123 6.30 -3.01 15.54
CA GLY A 123 7.27 -3.58 14.63
C GLY A 123 8.53 -4.06 15.33
N GLN A 124 8.65 -5.38 15.52
CA GLN A 124 9.92 -6.11 15.57
C GLN A 124 9.86 -7.51 14.94
N SER A 125 8.69 -7.99 14.51
CA SER A 125 8.58 -9.16 13.62
C SER A 125 7.55 -8.87 12.53
N GLU A 126 8.03 -8.87 11.29
CA GLU A 126 7.27 -8.88 10.03
C GLU A 126 6.48 -7.61 9.68
N TYR A 127 7.14 -6.77 8.89
CA TYR A 127 6.65 -5.63 8.11
C TYR A 127 5.14 -5.53 7.95
N ASP A 128 4.51 -4.67 8.74
CA ASP A 128 3.17 -4.18 8.46
C ASP A 128 2.93 -2.81 9.07
N LEU A 129 2.35 -1.93 8.26
CA LEU A 129 1.98 -0.57 8.60
C LEU A 129 0.52 -0.54 9.06
N CYS A 130 0.24 0.21 10.11
CA CYS A 130 -1.10 0.44 10.65
C CYS A 130 -2.08 0.86 9.53
N GLY A 131 -3.18 0.13 9.36
CA GLY A 131 -4.23 0.44 8.40
C GLY A 131 -5.52 0.80 9.09
N THR A 132 -6.08 1.97 8.79
CA THR A 132 -7.49 2.27 9.04
C THR A 132 -8.26 1.93 7.76
N LEU A 133 -9.17 0.97 7.83
CA LEU A 133 -10.12 0.68 6.74
C LEU A 133 -11.30 1.65 6.87
N LEU A 134 -11.47 2.52 5.88
CA LEU A 134 -12.70 3.27 5.64
C LEU A 134 -13.65 2.46 4.77
#